data_AF-A0AAD5FAD5-F1
#
_entry.id   AF-A0AAD5FAD5-F1
#
_cell.length_a   1.000
_cell.length_b   1.000
_cell.length_c   1.000
_cell.angle_alpha   90.00
_cell.angle_beta   90.00
_cell.angle_gamma   90.00
#
_symmetry.space_group_name_H-M   'P 1'
#
loop_
_entity.id
_entity.type
_entity.pdbx_description
1 polymer ?
#
loop_
_entity_poly.entity_id
_entity_poly.type
_entity_poly.pdbx_seq_one_letter_code
_entity_poly.pdbx_strand_id
1 'polypeptide(L)'
;MMKCFERLVMRHIKTQLPPALDPMQFAYRPNRSTDDAISTTLHLALTHLDNKDSYVRMLFKDFSSAFNTIIPQHLIEKLSLLGLNTSLCNWILDFLTERPQSVRIGNSITTTLSTGAPQGCVLSPLLFTLLTHDCAPMHSSNHIIKFADDTTVVGLISKNDESAYREEGQRLTAWCGANNLSLNVDKTKEMVVDFRRAQSDHSPLIIDGSSVEIVKSTKFLGVHLADNLTWSLNTSSFTKKAQQRLYFLRKLRKAHLPPPILTMFYRGTIESIVSSCITAWFGNCTISDRKTLQRIVRTAEKIIRVSLPSIMDIYTTHCIRKAHSIVDDHTHTSPSYHQENGSEAFGLPHQDCVFSRKPSGS
;
A
#
# COMPACT_ATOMS: atom_id res chain seq x y z
N MET A 1 26.22 14.47 -2.90
CA MET A 1 25.97 15.30 -4.09
C MET A 1 24.86 14.73 -4.96
N MET A 2 25.00 13.56 -5.60
CA MET A 2 23.96 13.02 -6.53
C MET A 2 22.57 12.82 -5.89
N LYS A 3 22.47 12.19 -4.71
CA LYS A 3 21.17 11.99 -4.04
C LYS A 3 20.44 13.29 -3.65
N CYS A 4 21.17 14.37 -3.40
CA CYS A 4 20.58 15.68 -3.12
C CYS A 4 20.00 16.28 -4.39
N PHE A 5 20.74 16.17 -5.50
CA PHE A 5 20.28 16.62 -6.81
C PHE A 5 19.06 15.82 -7.29
N GLU A 6 19.08 14.49 -7.15
CA GLU A 6 17.91 13.64 -7.45
C GLU A 6 16.65 14.07 -6.68
N ARG A 7 16.78 14.51 -5.42
CA ARG A 7 15.65 15.05 -4.64
C ARG A 7 15.12 16.37 -5.19
N LEU A 8 16.01 17.24 -5.66
CA LEU A 8 15.62 18.51 -6.29
C LEU A 8 14.89 18.24 -7.62
N VAL A 9 15.45 17.35 -8.45
CA VAL A 9 14.82 16.95 -9.72
C VAL A 9 13.48 16.27 -9.47
N MET A 10 13.38 15.36 -8.50
CA MET A 10 12.12 14.74 -8.09
C MET A 10 11.07 15.78 -7.71
N ARG A 11 11.45 16.80 -6.93
CA ARG A 11 10.53 17.90 -6.55
C ARG A 11 10.10 18.69 -7.77
N HIS A 12 11.01 18.99 -8.68
CA HIS A 12 10.73 19.72 -9.92
C HIS A 12 9.78 18.94 -10.86
N ILE A 13 10.00 17.64 -11.04
CA ILE A 13 9.09 16.77 -11.80
C ILE A 13 7.69 16.84 -11.21
N LYS A 14 7.56 16.66 -9.89
CA LYS A 14 6.25 16.69 -9.21
C LYS A 14 5.50 18.01 -9.39
N THR A 15 6.20 19.14 -9.52
CA THR A 15 5.54 20.44 -9.77
C THR A 15 5.00 20.59 -11.19
N GLN A 16 5.49 19.79 -12.15
CA GLN A 16 5.00 19.80 -13.54
C GLN A 16 3.89 18.79 -13.80
N LEU A 17 3.70 17.81 -12.90
CA LEU A 17 2.70 16.76 -13.08
C LEU A 17 1.28 17.26 -12.71
N PRO A 18 0.23 16.77 -13.42
CA PRO A 18 -1.14 17.07 -13.07
C PRO A 18 -1.49 16.59 -11.64
N PRO A 19 -2.19 17.39 -10.81
CA PRO A 19 -2.58 16.98 -9.46
C PRO A 19 -3.47 15.71 -9.41
N ALA A 20 -4.31 15.56 -10.44
CA ALA A 20 -5.23 14.45 -10.61
C ALA A 20 -4.63 13.22 -11.31
N LEU A 21 -3.31 13.23 -11.59
CA LEU A 21 -2.64 12.11 -12.23
C LEU A 21 -2.80 10.85 -11.36
N ASP A 22 -3.38 9.81 -11.98
CA ASP A 22 -3.47 8.46 -11.43
C ASP A 22 -3.98 8.41 -9.98
N PRO A 23 -5.28 8.67 -9.74
CA PRO A 23 -5.85 8.82 -8.40
C PRO A 23 -5.62 7.61 -7.48
N MET A 24 -5.49 6.41 -8.06
CA MET A 24 -5.30 5.14 -7.33
C MET A 24 -3.83 4.72 -7.21
N GLN A 25 -2.89 5.58 -7.58
CA GLN A 25 -1.50 5.49 -7.13
C GLN A 25 -1.34 6.23 -5.80
N PHE A 26 -0.82 5.52 -4.80
CA PHE A 26 -0.63 6.04 -3.45
C PHE A 26 0.84 6.26 -3.10
N ALA A 27 1.77 5.57 -3.75
CA ALA A 27 3.18 5.80 -3.49
C ALA A 27 3.65 7.12 -4.10
N TYR A 28 4.63 7.74 -3.44
CA TYR A 28 5.29 8.98 -3.88
C TYR A 28 4.36 10.19 -4.10
N ARG A 29 3.10 10.11 -3.67
CA ARG A 29 2.18 11.24 -3.64
C ARG A 29 2.16 11.90 -2.26
N PRO A 30 2.08 13.24 -2.19
CA PRO A 30 1.87 13.93 -0.92
C PRO A 30 0.60 13.41 -0.23
N ASN A 31 0.65 13.26 1.10
CA ASN A 31 -0.50 12.88 1.93
C ASN A 31 -1.18 11.56 1.54
N ARG A 32 -0.46 10.65 0.87
CA ARG A 32 -0.89 9.27 0.62
C ARG A 32 0.06 8.31 1.31
N SER A 33 -0.48 7.25 1.91
CA SER A 33 0.29 6.23 2.61
C SER A 33 -0.17 4.82 2.22
N THR A 34 0.56 3.81 2.66
CA THR A 34 0.11 2.41 2.57
C THR A 34 -1.24 2.21 3.26
N ASP A 35 -1.50 2.97 4.33
CA ASP A 35 -2.77 2.93 5.05
C ASP A 35 -3.95 3.38 4.17
N ASP A 36 -3.76 4.40 3.33
CA ASP A 36 -4.77 4.85 2.37
C ASP A 36 -5.09 3.79 1.32
N ALA A 37 -4.05 3.17 0.76
CA ALA A 37 -4.21 2.13 -0.25
C ALA A 37 -4.95 0.91 0.33
N ILE A 38 -4.59 0.49 1.55
CA ILE A 38 -5.27 -0.61 2.25
C ILE A 38 -6.72 -0.22 2.57
N SER A 39 -6.94 0.95 3.17
CA SER A 39 -8.28 1.42 3.55
C SER A 39 -9.19 1.59 2.34
N THR A 40 -8.67 2.11 1.22
CA THR A 40 -9.42 2.22 -0.04
C THR A 40 -9.80 0.85 -0.59
N THR A 41 -8.86 -0.10 -0.59
CA THR A 41 -9.12 -1.49 -1.03
C THR A 41 -10.19 -2.16 -0.18
N LEU A 42 -10.10 -2.01 1.14
CA LEU A 42 -11.08 -2.56 2.08
C LEU A 42 -12.44 -1.90 1.94
N HIS A 43 -12.49 -0.58 1.74
CA HIS A 43 -13.73 0.15 1.53
C HIS A 43 -14.46 -0.34 0.29
N LEU A 44 -13.77 -0.41 -0.86
CA LEU A 44 -14.32 -0.96 -2.11
C LEU A 44 -14.88 -2.38 -1.90
N ALA A 45 -14.12 -3.23 -1.20
CA ALA A 45 -14.52 -4.60 -0.97
C ALA A 45 -15.76 -4.70 -0.05
N LEU A 46 -15.72 -4.03 1.11
CA LEU A 46 -16.79 -4.07 2.10
C LEU A 46 -18.09 -3.47 1.54
N THR A 47 -18.01 -2.30 0.90
CA THR A 47 -19.18 -1.66 0.29
C THR A 47 -19.80 -2.52 -0.80
N HIS A 48 -18.99 -3.25 -1.58
CA HIS A 48 -19.52 -4.17 -2.58
C HIS A 48 -20.19 -5.39 -1.95
N LEU A 49 -19.59 -5.96 -0.90
CA LEU A 49 -20.07 -7.15 -0.19
C LEU A 49 -21.41 -6.95 0.54
N ASP A 50 -21.80 -5.70 0.80
CA ASP A 50 -23.14 -5.37 1.33
C ASP A 50 -24.26 -5.65 0.31
N ASN A 51 -23.92 -5.79 -0.98
CA ASN A 51 -24.88 -6.14 -2.01
C ASN A 51 -25.19 -7.63 -2.01
N LYS A 52 -26.46 -7.99 -2.28
CA LYS A 52 -26.86 -9.39 -2.43
C LYS A 52 -26.17 -10.04 -3.63
N ASP A 53 -25.82 -11.32 -3.46
CA ASP A 53 -25.19 -12.14 -4.49
C ASP A 53 -23.94 -11.50 -5.12
N SER A 54 -23.12 -10.92 -4.24
CA SER A 54 -21.85 -10.29 -4.58
C SER A 54 -20.69 -10.96 -3.86
N TYR A 55 -19.51 -10.84 -4.45
CA TYR A 55 -18.24 -11.19 -3.81
C TYR A 55 -17.11 -10.41 -4.47
N VAL A 56 -15.91 -10.47 -3.89
CA VAL A 56 -14.75 -9.69 -4.35
C VAL A 56 -13.58 -10.60 -4.67
N ARG A 57 -12.92 -10.36 -5.80
CA ARG A 57 -11.64 -10.98 -6.14
C ARG A 57 -10.53 -9.95 -6.06
N MET A 58 -9.41 -10.30 -5.46
CA MET A 58 -8.22 -9.45 -5.35
C MET A 58 -7.01 -10.16 -5.94
N LEU A 59 -6.41 -9.58 -6.97
CA LEU A 59 -5.18 -10.06 -7.59
C LEU A 59 -4.00 -9.21 -7.12
N PHE A 60 -3.14 -9.78 -6.28
CA PHE A 60 -1.92 -9.16 -5.77
C PHE A 60 -0.77 -9.53 -6.68
N LYS A 61 -0.33 -8.59 -7.52
CA LYS A 61 0.72 -8.84 -8.49
C LYS A 61 2.10 -8.67 -7.86
N ASP A 62 3.03 -9.46 -8.39
CA ASP A 62 4.45 -9.30 -8.17
C ASP A 62 5.13 -9.20 -9.54
N PHE A 63 5.83 -8.10 -9.79
CA PHE A 63 6.62 -7.93 -11.00
C PHE A 63 7.98 -8.60 -10.86
N SER A 64 8.40 -9.35 -11.87
CA SER A 64 9.75 -9.88 -11.98
C SER A 64 10.74 -8.73 -12.17
N SER A 65 11.35 -8.27 -11.07
CA SER A 65 12.43 -7.29 -11.09
C SER A 65 12.05 -5.93 -11.73
N ALA A 66 10.89 -5.39 -11.34
CA ALA A 66 10.23 -4.19 -11.90
C ALA A 66 11.17 -3.03 -12.31
N PHE A 67 12.10 -2.65 -11.41
CA PHE A 67 13.00 -1.51 -11.67
C PHE A 67 14.05 -1.79 -12.74
N ASN A 68 14.45 -3.05 -12.92
CA ASN A 68 15.48 -3.42 -13.90
C ASN A 68 14.92 -3.55 -15.32
N THR A 69 13.60 -3.60 -15.48
CA THR A 69 12.95 -3.79 -16.78
C THR A 69 12.49 -2.50 -17.43
N ILE A 70 12.69 -1.35 -16.78
CA ILE A 70 12.38 -0.03 -17.34
C ILE A 70 13.23 0.20 -18.59
N ILE A 71 12.57 0.34 -19.75
CA ILE A 71 13.18 0.79 -21.00
C ILE A 71 13.20 2.32 -20.99
N PRO A 72 14.38 2.99 -20.98
CA PRO A 72 14.46 4.43 -20.86
C PRO A 72 13.68 5.18 -21.94
N GLN A 73 13.83 4.82 -23.23
CA GLN A 73 13.09 5.45 -24.33
C GLN A 73 11.58 5.43 -24.13
N HIS A 74 11.00 4.27 -23.78
CA HIS A 74 9.57 4.12 -23.55
C HIS A 74 9.08 4.99 -22.38
N LEU A 75 9.86 5.06 -21.30
CA LEU A 75 9.55 5.96 -20.19
C LEU A 75 9.55 7.43 -20.65
N ILE A 76 10.54 7.86 -21.45
CA ILE A 76 10.62 9.24 -21.93
C ILE A 76 9.41 9.62 -22.79
N GLU A 77 8.94 8.73 -23.66
CA GLU A 77 7.73 8.96 -24.45
C GLU A 77 6.52 9.26 -23.54
N LYS A 78 6.32 8.44 -22.49
CA LYS A 78 5.27 8.68 -21.50
C LYS A 78 5.45 9.99 -20.74
N LEU A 79 6.67 10.32 -20.33
CA LEU A 79 6.96 11.57 -19.63
C LEU A 79 6.66 12.80 -20.51
N SER A 80 6.99 12.72 -21.80
CA SER A 80 6.65 13.76 -22.77
C SER A 80 5.13 13.92 -22.94
N LEU A 81 4.38 12.82 -22.97
CA LEU A 81 2.91 12.86 -23.03
C LEU A 81 2.29 13.47 -21.76
N LEU A 82 2.95 13.31 -20.60
CA LEU A 82 2.57 13.97 -19.34
C LEU A 82 2.94 15.46 -19.29
N GLY A 83 3.55 16.01 -20.34
CA GLY A 83 3.88 17.44 -20.44
C GLY A 83 5.21 17.84 -19.81
N LEU A 84 6.09 16.88 -19.47
CA LEU A 84 7.45 17.22 -19.03
C LEU A 84 8.24 17.83 -20.19
N ASN A 85 9.03 18.85 -19.90
CA ASN A 85 9.83 19.52 -20.92
C ASN A 85 10.95 18.61 -21.47
N THR A 86 11.29 18.80 -22.75
CA THR A 86 12.28 17.99 -23.47
C THR A 86 13.64 17.95 -22.78
N SER A 87 14.09 19.07 -22.19
CA SER A 87 15.37 19.12 -21.47
C SER A 87 15.40 18.21 -20.25
N LEU A 88 14.31 18.12 -19.47
CA LEU A 88 14.21 17.22 -18.32
C LEU A 88 14.11 15.76 -18.79
N CYS A 89 13.34 15.51 -19.85
CA CYS A 89 13.26 14.19 -20.48
C CYS A 89 14.64 13.69 -20.95
N ASN A 90 15.42 14.52 -21.64
CA ASN A 90 16.78 14.17 -22.07
C ASN A 90 17.71 13.93 -20.87
N TRP A 91 17.60 14.77 -19.82
CA TRP A 91 18.37 14.53 -18.60
C TRP A 91 17.99 13.21 -17.92
N ILE A 92 16.71 12.85 -17.88
CA ILE A 92 16.25 11.56 -17.33
C ILE A 92 16.74 10.40 -18.20
N LEU A 93 16.76 10.58 -19.53
CA LEU A 93 17.31 9.60 -20.45
C LEU A 93 18.78 9.33 -20.13
N ASP A 94 19.62 10.38 -20.15
CA ASP A 94 21.04 10.31 -19.80
C ASP A 94 21.26 9.78 -18.38
N PHE A 95 20.35 10.08 -17.46
CA PHE A 95 20.41 9.56 -16.09
C PHE A 95 20.21 8.04 -16.05
N LEU A 96 19.39 7.47 -16.94
CA LEU A 96 19.08 6.04 -17.00
C LEU A 96 19.99 5.27 -17.96
N THR A 97 20.52 5.92 -19.00
CA THR A 97 21.41 5.31 -20.00
C THR A 97 22.89 5.49 -19.62
N GLU A 98 23.78 4.78 -20.32
CA GLU A 98 25.24 4.93 -20.19
C GLU A 98 25.82 4.71 -18.79
N ARG A 99 25.20 3.86 -17.96
CA ARG A 99 25.77 3.46 -16.68
C ARG A 99 26.48 2.11 -16.77
N PRO A 100 27.81 2.04 -16.62
CA PRO A 100 28.48 0.77 -16.49
C PRO A 100 28.09 0.12 -15.15
N GLN A 101 27.35 -0.98 -15.22
CA GLN A 101 27.13 -1.85 -14.07
C GLN A 101 28.24 -2.91 -14.04
N SER A 102 28.92 -3.09 -12.90
CA SER A 102 29.90 -4.16 -12.72
C SER A 102 29.35 -5.22 -11.78
N VAL A 103 29.04 -6.41 -12.30
CA VAL A 103 28.77 -7.59 -11.48
C VAL A 103 30.05 -8.42 -11.45
N ARG A 104 30.57 -8.73 -10.24
CA ARG A 104 31.73 -9.62 -10.08
C ARG A 104 31.25 -11.02 -9.71
N ILE A 105 31.41 -11.96 -10.63
CA ILE A 105 31.22 -13.40 -10.37
C ILE A 105 32.59 -14.05 -10.54
N GLY A 106 33.22 -14.43 -9.42
CA GLY A 106 34.58 -14.99 -9.43
C GLY A 106 35.66 -13.99 -9.88
N ASN A 107 36.46 -14.40 -10.87
CA ASN A 107 37.60 -13.63 -11.40
C ASN A 107 37.30 -12.81 -12.68
N SER A 108 36.07 -12.82 -13.18
CA SER A 108 35.70 -12.05 -14.38
C SER A 108 34.85 -10.82 -14.06
N ILE A 109 35.02 -9.76 -14.86
CA ILE A 109 34.42 -8.43 -14.66
C ILE A 109 33.62 -7.98 -15.89
N THR A 110 32.48 -7.33 -15.59
CA THR A 110 31.65 -6.36 -16.35
C THR A 110 30.82 -6.80 -17.56
N THR A 111 29.51 -6.60 -17.42
CA THR A 111 28.56 -6.42 -18.52
C THR A 111 27.84 -5.08 -18.29
N THR A 112 27.90 -4.16 -19.25
CA THR A 112 27.13 -2.91 -19.21
C THR A 112 25.65 -3.22 -19.42
N LEU A 113 24.83 -3.07 -18.37
CA LEU A 113 23.38 -3.18 -18.48
C LEU A 113 22.81 -1.81 -18.89
N SER A 114 22.13 -1.74 -20.03
CA SER A 114 21.48 -0.52 -20.55
C SER A 114 20.01 -0.39 -20.15
N THR A 115 19.51 -1.27 -19.30
CA THR A 115 18.10 -1.32 -18.89
C THR A 115 17.96 -1.16 -17.38
N GLY A 116 16.90 -0.47 -16.98
CA GLY A 116 16.51 -0.34 -15.59
C GLY A 116 17.01 0.93 -14.88
N ALA A 117 16.33 1.27 -13.80
CA ALA A 117 16.70 2.38 -12.94
C ALA A 117 17.63 1.88 -11.81
N PRO A 118 18.66 2.65 -11.40
CA PRO A 118 19.64 2.20 -10.43
C PRO A 118 18.99 1.80 -9.09
N GLN A 119 19.42 0.68 -8.51
CA GLN A 119 18.95 0.27 -7.19
C GLN A 119 19.46 1.25 -6.12
N GLY A 120 18.58 1.74 -5.24
CA GLY A 120 18.95 2.72 -4.20
C GLY A 120 19.05 4.18 -4.67
N CYS A 121 18.63 4.46 -5.91
CA CYS A 121 18.40 5.81 -6.42
C CYS A 121 17.07 6.37 -5.88
N VAL A 122 17.06 7.66 -5.58
CA VAL A 122 15.90 8.38 -5.03
C VAL A 122 14.82 8.56 -6.08
N LEU A 123 15.22 8.68 -7.35
CA LEU A 123 14.32 8.98 -8.47
C LEU A 123 13.65 7.74 -9.05
N SER A 124 14.29 6.56 -8.99
CA SER A 124 13.80 5.31 -9.60
C SER A 124 12.35 4.98 -9.24
N PRO A 125 11.92 5.07 -7.97
CA PRO A 125 10.55 4.76 -7.60
C PRO A 125 9.50 5.72 -8.16
N LEU A 126 9.82 7.02 -8.26
CA LEU A 126 8.93 7.98 -8.92
C LEU A 126 8.81 7.66 -10.41
N LEU A 127 9.93 7.36 -11.08
CA LEU A 127 9.93 7.04 -12.50
C LEU A 127 9.11 5.78 -12.80
N PHE A 128 9.15 4.78 -11.92
CA PHE A 128 8.30 3.59 -12.05
C PHE A 128 6.81 3.94 -11.88
N THR A 129 6.47 4.79 -10.91
CA THR A 129 5.10 5.31 -10.78
C THR A 129 4.64 6.04 -12.05
N LEU A 130 5.52 6.81 -12.70
CA LEU A 130 5.20 7.50 -13.96
C LEU A 130 5.14 6.54 -15.16
N LEU A 131 5.96 5.50 -15.19
CA LEU A 131 5.87 4.45 -16.21
C LEU A 131 4.50 3.77 -16.18
N THR A 132 3.96 3.54 -14.99
CA THR A 132 2.73 2.77 -14.75
C THR A 132 1.47 3.64 -14.59
N HIS A 133 1.55 4.94 -14.87
CA HIS A 133 0.45 5.89 -14.63
C HIS A 133 -0.82 5.57 -15.45
N ASP A 134 -0.65 5.03 -16.66
CA ASP A 134 -1.70 4.63 -17.60
C ASP A 134 -2.19 3.19 -17.40
N CYS A 135 -1.66 2.47 -16.39
CA CYS A 135 -2.25 1.23 -15.91
C CYS A 135 -3.55 1.54 -15.14
N ALA A 136 -4.63 1.78 -15.88
CA ALA A 136 -5.96 2.09 -15.39
C ALA A 136 -6.95 0.95 -15.69
N PRO A 137 -7.99 0.72 -14.87
CA PRO A 137 -8.98 -0.33 -15.12
C PRO A 137 -9.78 -0.03 -16.39
N MET A 138 -10.23 -1.08 -17.07
CA MET A 138 -11.10 -0.96 -18.24
C MET A 138 -12.58 -0.90 -17.86
N HIS A 139 -12.96 -1.67 -16.83
CA HIS A 139 -14.33 -1.76 -16.35
C HIS A 139 -14.50 -1.01 -15.04
N SER A 140 -15.66 -0.38 -14.84
CA SER A 140 -15.98 0.32 -13.59
C SER A 140 -16.11 -0.62 -12.39
N SER A 141 -16.35 -1.91 -12.62
CA SER A 141 -16.35 -2.97 -11.60
C SER A 141 -14.94 -3.43 -11.21
N ASN A 142 -13.90 -2.91 -11.85
CA ASN A 142 -12.51 -3.20 -11.52
C ASN A 142 -11.81 -1.93 -11.03
N HIS A 143 -10.95 -2.11 -10.04
CA HIS A 143 -10.08 -1.04 -9.54
C HIS A 143 -8.63 -1.51 -9.53
N ILE A 144 -7.71 -0.63 -9.91
CA ILE A 144 -6.27 -0.91 -9.88
C ILE A 144 -5.64 -0.01 -8.82
N ILE A 145 -5.28 -0.59 -7.68
CA ILE A 145 -4.62 0.07 -6.56
C ILE A 145 -3.11 -0.09 -6.73
N LYS A 146 -2.38 1.02 -6.77
CA LYS A 146 -0.91 1.03 -6.96
C LYS A 146 -0.20 1.65 -5.77
N PHE A 147 0.87 1.01 -5.34
CA PHE A 147 1.83 1.56 -4.41
C PHE A 147 3.24 1.23 -4.92
N ALA A 148 3.80 2.13 -5.73
CA ALA A 148 5.07 1.93 -6.42
C ALA A 148 4.97 0.71 -7.36
N ASP A 149 5.74 -0.34 -7.12
CA ASP A 149 5.71 -1.60 -7.85
C ASP A 149 4.59 -2.56 -7.39
N ASP A 150 4.11 -2.44 -6.16
CA ASP A 150 2.97 -3.21 -5.68
C ASP A 150 1.70 -2.76 -6.42
N THR A 151 1.06 -3.68 -7.15
CA THR A 151 -0.19 -3.40 -7.87
C THR A 151 -1.24 -4.46 -7.55
N THR A 152 -2.41 -4.03 -7.09
CA THR A 152 -3.54 -4.89 -6.77
C THR A 152 -4.72 -4.58 -7.68
N VAL A 153 -5.28 -5.61 -8.32
CA VAL A 153 -6.58 -5.49 -9.01
C VAL A 153 -7.67 -5.94 -8.05
N VAL A 154 -8.70 -5.13 -7.89
CA VAL A 154 -9.90 -5.45 -7.11
C VAL A 154 -11.07 -5.58 -8.08
N GLY A 155 -11.57 -6.80 -8.27
CA GLY A 155 -12.74 -7.10 -9.07
C GLY A 155 -13.98 -7.21 -8.19
N LEU A 156 -14.97 -6.37 -8.46
CA LEU A 156 -16.27 -6.34 -7.80
C LEU A 156 -17.24 -7.24 -8.58
N ILE A 157 -17.48 -8.45 -8.10
CA ILE A 157 -18.24 -9.46 -8.83
C ILE A 157 -19.70 -9.48 -8.36
N SER A 158 -20.63 -9.44 -9.30
CA SER A 158 -22.06 -9.55 -9.03
C SER A 158 -22.65 -10.71 -9.82
N LYS A 159 -23.56 -11.47 -9.21
CA LYS A 159 -24.29 -12.57 -9.87
C LYS A 159 -23.40 -13.61 -10.53
N ASN A 160 -22.21 -13.86 -9.96
CA ASN A 160 -21.17 -14.73 -10.51
C ASN A 160 -20.65 -14.34 -11.91
N ASP A 161 -20.87 -13.11 -12.37
CA ASP A 161 -20.32 -12.64 -13.63
C ASP A 161 -18.89 -12.13 -13.46
N GLU A 162 -17.92 -12.99 -13.75
CA GLU A 162 -16.49 -12.69 -13.67
C GLU A 162 -15.90 -12.14 -14.98
N SER A 163 -16.70 -11.93 -16.03
CA SER A 163 -16.21 -11.57 -17.37
C SER A 163 -15.30 -10.34 -17.34
N ALA A 164 -15.76 -9.25 -16.73
CA ALA A 164 -15.01 -8.01 -16.60
C ALA A 164 -13.67 -8.18 -15.86
N TYR A 165 -13.64 -8.98 -14.79
CA TYR A 165 -12.42 -9.23 -14.01
C TYR A 165 -11.42 -10.11 -14.77
N ARG A 166 -11.91 -11.14 -15.48
CA ARG A 166 -11.05 -12.02 -16.28
C ARG A 166 -10.46 -11.30 -17.48
N GLU A 167 -11.25 -10.47 -18.16
CA GLU A 167 -10.79 -9.63 -19.25
C GLU A 167 -9.74 -8.61 -18.78
N GLU A 168 -9.94 -8.03 -17.60
CA GLU A 168 -8.97 -7.14 -16.96
C GLU A 168 -7.63 -7.85 -16.73
N GLY A 169 -7.65 -9.09 -16.24
CA GLY A 169 -6.45 -9.92 -16.10
C GLY A 169 -5.68 -10.08 -17.42
N GLN A 170 -6.38 -10.39 -18.52
CA GLN A 170 -5.77 -10.55 -19.85
C GLN A 170 -5.21 -9.25 -20.41
N ARG A 171 -6.01 -8.18 -20.37
CA ARG A 171 -5.61 -6.83 -20.84
C ARG A 171 -4.36 -6.36 -20.12
N LEU A 172 -4.29 -6.65 -18.83
CA LEU A 172 -3.21 -6.22 -17.98
C LEU A 172 -1.92 -6.98 -18.23
N THR A 173 -2.00 -8.27 -18.55
CA THR A 173 -0.86 -9.04 -19.07
C THR A 173 -0.34 -8.43 -20.37
N ALA A 174 -1.23 -8.11 -21.31
CA ALA A 174 -0.86 -7.45 -22.56
C ALA A 174 -0.22 -6.06 -22.31
N TRP A 175 -0.79 -5.28 -21.39
CA TRP A 175 -0.23 -4.00 -20.97
C TRP A 175 1.16 -4.17 -20.34
N CYS A 176 1.37 -5.19 -19.50
CA CYS A 176 2.69 -5.49 -18.95
C CYS A 176 3.70 -5.77 -20.06
N GLY A 177 3.35 -6.63 -21.03
CA GLY A 177 4.19 -6.91 -22.21
C GLY A 177 4.54 -5.66 -23.00
N ALA A 178 3.56 -4.79 -23.29
CA ALA A 178 3.79 -3.52 -24.00
C ALA A 178 4.67 -2.52 -23.23
N ASN A 179 4.78 -2.67 -21.91
CA ASN A 179 5.61 -1.82 -21.05
C ASN A 179 6.93 -2.47 -20.62
N ASN A 180 7.29 -3.61 -21.23
CA ASN A 180 8.44 -4.43 -20.84
C ASN A 180 8.43 -4.77 -19.34
N LEU A 181 7.25 -5.08 -18.80
CA LEU A 181 7.07 -5.60 -17.46
C LEU A 181 6.72 -7.08 -17.57
N SER A 182 7.30 -7.89 -16.70
CA SER A 182 6.99 -9.32 -16.60
C SER A 182 6.31 -9.59 -15.26
N LEU A 183 5.15 -10.24 -15.31
CA LEU A 183 4.47 -10.71 -14.11
C LEU A 183 5.11 -12.01 -13.63
N ASN A 184 5.37 -12.11 -12.34
CA ASN A 184 5.77 -13.34 -11.71
C ASN A 184 4.50 -14.10 -11.28
N VAL A 185 4.02 -15.02 -12.11
CA VAL A 185 2.77 -15.75 -11.84
C VAL A 185 2.85 -16.56 -10.54
N ASP A 186 4.01 -17.17 -10.25
CA ASP A 186 4.23 -17.97 -9.04
C ASP A 186 4.14 -17.14 -7.74
N LYS A 187 4.52 -15.86 -7.79
CA LYS A 187 4.43 -14.94 -6.66
C LYS A 187 3.13 -14.14 -6.64
N THR A 188 2.47 -14.00 -7.80
CA THR A 188 1.16 -13.39 -7.90
C THR A 188 0.15 -14.27 -7.18
N LYS A 189 -0.70 -13.65 -6.36
CA LYS A 189 -1.72 -14.36 -5.57
C LYS A 189 -3.09 -13.79 -5.86
N GLU A 190 -4.07 -14.67 -5.96
CA GLU A 190 -5.48 -14.32 -6.00
C GLU A 190 -6.11 -14.60 -4.64
N MET A 191 -6.99 -13.73 -4.16
CA MET A 191 -7.78 -13.95 -2.96
C MET A 191 -9.24 -13.68 -3.29
N VAL A 192 -10.13 -14.57 -2.86
CA VAL A 192 -11.57 -14.44 -3.09
C VAL A 192 -12.28 -14.24 -1.75
N VAL A 193 -12.87 -13.06 -1.56
CA VAL A 193 -13.67 -12.72 -0.38
C VAL A 193 -15.13 -12.96 -0.74
N ASP A 194 -15.68 -14.08 -0.30
CA ASP A 194 -17.06 -14.50 -0.58
C ASP A 194 -17.78 -14.90 0.72
N PHE A 195 -18.73 -14.08 1.15
CA PHE A 195 -19.54 -14.33 2.36
C PHE A 195 -20.93 -14.91 2.05
N ARG A 196 -21.20 -15.27 0.79
CA ARG A 196 -22.48 -15.88 0.41
C ARG A 196 -22.59 -17.27 1.03
N ARG A 197 -23.81 -17.67 1.38
CA ARG A 197 -24.08 -18.99 1.98
C ARG A 197 -23.84 -20.14 1.00
N ALA A 198 -24.23 -19.94 -0.25
CA ALA A 198 -23.97 -20.86 -1.34
C ALA A 198 -22.79 -20.31 -2.14
N GLN A 199 -21.60 -20.79 -1.83
CA GLN A 199 -20.39 -20.43 -2.57
C GLN A 199 -20.29 -21.30 -3.82
N SER A 200 -20.02 -20.66 -4.96
CA SER A 200 -19.57 -21.36 -6.16
C SER A 200 -18.11 -21.74 -6.04
N ASP A 201 -17.69 -22.84 -6.67
CA ASP A 201 -16.28 -23.11 -6.85
C ASP A 201 -15.65 -22.02 -7.70
N HIS A 202 -14.70 -21.30 -7.09
CA HIS A 202 -14.03 -20.17 -7.71
C HIS A 202 -12.88 -20.68 -8.57
N SER A 203 -13.08 -20.71 -9.88
CA SER A 203 -12.00 -21.07 -10.81
C SER A 203 -10.88 -20.02 -10.77
N PRO A 204 -9.60 -20.42 -10.78
CA PRO A 204 -8.48 -19.48 -10.75
C PRO A 204 -8.40 -18.63 -12.02
N LEU A 205 -7.79 -17.46 -11.89
CA LEU A 205 -7.41 -16.65 -13.04
C LEU A 205 -6.23 -17.30 -13.78
N ILE A 206 -6.28 -17.33 -15.12
CA ILE A 206 -5.19 -17.81 -15.97
C ILE A 206 -4.44 -16.61 -16.55
N ILE A 207 -3.13 -16.55 -16.30
CA ILE A 207 -2.22 -15.51 -16.81
C ILE A 207 -1.08 -16.23 -17.53
N ASP A 208 -0.82 -15.88 -18.79
CA ASP A 208 0.23 -16.51 -19.63
C ASP A 208 0.16 -18.05 -19.64
N GLY A 209 -1.06 -18.59 -19.70
CA GLY A 209 -1.32 -20.04 -19.69
C GLY A 209 -1.13 -20.73 -18.33
N SER A 210 -0.76 -19.98 -17.29
CA SER A 210 -0.52 -20.49 -15.94
C SER A 210 -1.63 -20.08 -14.98
N SER A 211 -2.02 -20.99 -14.09
CA SER A 211 -3.04 -20.72 -13.07
C SER A 211 -2.46 -19.92 -11.91
N VAL A 212 -3.08 -18.79 -11.57
CA VAL A 212 -2.75 -18.04 -10.36
C VAL A 212 -3.23 -18.81 -9.13
N GLU A 213 -2.41 -18.89 -8.10
CA GLU A 213 -2.79 -19.53 -6.83
C GLU A 213 -3.84 -18.70 -6.09
N ILE A 214 -4.99 -19.31 -5.78
CA ILE A 214 -5.98 -18.75 -4.87
C ILE A 214 -5.56 -19.04 -3.43
N VAL A 215 -5.37 -18.00 -2.63
CA VAL A 215 -4.94 -18.10 -1.22
C VAL A 215 -5.99 -17.58 -0.25
N LYS A 216 -5.96 -18.12 0.97
CA LYS A 216 -6.79 -17.67 2.09
C LYS A 216 -6.26 -16.43 2.80
N SER A 217 -4.97 -16.14 2.63
CA SER A 217 -4.37 -14.92 3.13
C SER A 217 -3.09 -14.60 2.37
N THR A 218 -2.80 -13.31 2.20
CA THR A 218 -1.55 -12.82 1.63
C THR A 218 -1.10 -11.53 2.31
N LYS A 219 0.15 -11.16 2.09
CA LYS A 219 0.69 -9.88 2.55
C LYS A 219 0.37 -8.79 1.53
N PHE A 220 -0.23 -7.70 1.99
CA PHE A 220 -0.56 -6.53 1.20
C PHE A 220 -0.02 -5.29 1.90
N LEU A 221 0.92 -4.58 1.26
CA LEU A 221 1.52 -3.32 1.76
C LEU A 221 1.97 -3.35 3.23
N GLY A 222 2.50 -4.50 3.67
CA GLY A 222 3.05 -4.67 5.02
C GLY A 222 2.12 -5.34 6.04
N VAL A 223 0.82 -5.47 5.74
CA VAL A 223 -0.16 -6.17 6.60
C VAL A 223 -0.55 -7.51 5.99
N HIS A 224 -1.05 -8.44 6.81
CA HIS A 224 -1.69 -9.66 6.32
C HIS A 224 -3.20 -9.44 6.15
N LEU A 225 -3.69 -9.63 4.92
CA LEU A 225 -5.10 -9.63 4.61
C LEU A 225 -5.58 -11.07 4.43
N ALA A 226 -6.74 -11.41 4.99
CA ALA A 226 -7.34 -12.74 4.89
C ALA A 226 -8.67 -12.67 4.14
N ASP A 227 -9.06 -13.77 3.51
CA ASP A 227 -10.28 -13.88 2.70
C ASP A 227 -11.57 -13.75 3.53
N ASN A 228 -11.47 -13.98 4.83
CA ASN A 228 -12.53 -13.75 5.81
C ASN A 228 -12.47 -12.35 6.46
N LEU A 229 -11.58 -11.48 5.99
CA LEU A 229 -11.32 -10.12 6.51
C LEU A 229 -11.00 -10.06 8.01
N THR A 230 -10.57 -11.18 8.61
CA THR A 230 -10.08 -11.20 9.98
C THR A 230 -8.61 -10.77 10.06
N TRP A 231 -8.24 -10.12 11.16
CA TRP A 231 -6.91 -9.55 11.34
C TRP A 231 -5.99 -10.36 12.26
N SER A 232 -6.41 -11.57 12.66
CA SER A 232 -5.69 -12.38 13.64
C SER A 232 -4.32 -12.86 13.16
N LEU A 233 -4.16 -13.13 11.86
CA LEU A 233 -2.83 -13.43 11.29
C LEU A 233 -1.93 -12.19 11.32
N ASN A 234 -2.46 -11.03 10.98
CA ASN A 234 -1.74 -9.75 10.99
C ASN A 234 -1.25 -9.42 12.41
N THR A 235 -2.16 -9.43 13.39
CA THR A 235 -1.89 -9.15 14.80
C THR A 235 -0.87 -10.12 15.38
N SER A 236 -0.97 -11.40 15.04
CA SER A 236 -0.02 -12.44 15.44
C SER A 236 1.37 -12.17 14.87
N SER A 237 1.46 -11.77 13.59
CA SER A 237 2.73 -11.44 12.94
C SER A 237 3.43 -10.24 13.58
N PHE A 238 2.68 -9.18 13.89
CA PHE A 238 3.20 -7.98 14.55
C PHE A 238 3.59 -8.26 15.99
N THR A 239 2.78 -9.05 16.71
CA THR A 239 3.09 -9.49 18.07
C THR A 239 4.41 -10.26 18.11
N LYS A 240 4.63 -11.22 17.20
CA LYS A 240 5.90 -11.97 17.12
C LYS A 240 7.09 -11.04 16.90
N LYS A 241 7.00 -10.10 15.97
CA LYS A 241 8.06 -9.10 15.71
C LYS A 241 8.30 -8.21 16.93
N ALA A 242 7.25 -7.71 17.56
CA ALA A 242 7.34 -6.88 18.75
C ALA A 242 7.96 -7.63 19.94
N GLN A 243 7.64 -8.91 20.14
CA GLN A 243 8.24 -9.75 21.17
C GLN A 243 9.76 -9.90 21.00
N GLN A 244 10.23 -10.07 19.76
CA GLN A 244 11.67 -10.08 19.47
C GLN A 244 12.33 -8.75 19.85
N ARG A 245 11.65 -7.61 19.64
CA ARG A 245 12.17 -6.28 20.01
C ARG A 245 12.10 -6.02 21.53
N LEU A 246 11.13 -6.59 22.23
CA LEU A 246 11.06 -6.58 23.69
C LEU A 246 12.27 -7.26 24.34
N TYR A 247 12.85 -8.29 23.71
CA TYR A 247 14.09 -8.89 24.20
C TYR A 247 15.24 -7.86 24.26
N PHE A 248 15.42 -7.07 23.20
CA PHE A 248 16.43 -6.02 23.18
C PHE A 248 16.11 -4.92 24.19
N LEU A 249 14.85 -4.51 24.34
CA LEU A 249 14.45 -3.55 25.37
C LEU A 249 14.84 -4.03 26.78
N ARG A 250 14.67 -5.33 27.09
CA ARG A 250 15.13 -5.91 28.37
C ARG A 250 16.65 -5.86 28.51
N LYS A 251 17.41 -6.12 27.44
CA LYS A 251 18.88 -6.01 27.44
C LYS A 251 19.33 -4.58 27.71
N LEU A 252 18.72 -3.60 27.04
CA LEU A 252 19.00 -2.18 27.25
C LEU A 252 18.68 -1.75 28.69
N ARG A 253 17.57 -2.24 29.25
CA ARG A 253 17.24 -2.02 30.66
C ARG A 253 18.28 -2.64 31.61
N LYS A 254 18.75 -3.86 31.32
CA LYS A 254 19.81 -4.52 32.09
C LYS A 254 21.15 -3.77 32.00
N ALA A 255 21.40 -3.06 30.91
CA ALA A 255 22.55 -2.17 30.74
C ALA A 255 22.36 -0.80 31.44
N HIS A 256 21.34 -0.65 32.29
CA HIS A 256 21.07 0.55 33.08
C HIS A 256 20.80 1.83 32.28
N LEU A 257 20.32 1.70 31.03
CA LEU A 257 19.93 2.86 30.25
C LEU A 257 18.74 3.61 30.88
N PRO A 258 18.74 4.95 30.84
CA PRO A 258 17.72 5.77 31.48
C PRO A 258 16.36 5.65 30.76
N PRO A 259 15.23 5.81 31.47
CA PRO A 259 13.90 5.63 30.89
C PRO A 259 13.61 6.41 29.60
N PRO A 260 14.06 7.68 29.42
CA PRO A 260 13.84 8.40 28.16
C PRO A 260 14.43 7.69 26.93
N ILE A 261 15.63 7.09 27.05
CA ILE A 261 16.26 6.34 25.96
C ILE A 261 15.49 5.04 25.69
N LEU A 262 15.01 4.37 26.74
CA LEU A 262 14.22 3.15 26.59
C LEU A 262 12.85 3.44 25.95
N THR A 263 12.21 4.55 26.30
CA THR A 263 10.97 5.03 25.67
C THR A 263 11.20 5.36 24.20
N MET A 264 12.30 6.05 23.87
CA MET A 264 12.68 6.30 22.48
C MET A 264 12.87 5.00 21.70
N PHE A 265 13.57 4.02 22.28
CA PHE A 265 13.73 2.69 21.67
C PHE A 265 12.38 2.01 21.46
N TYR A 266 11.50 2.01 22.47
CA TYR A 266 10.15 1.45 22.37
C TYR A 266 9.36 2.09 21.24
N ARG A 267 9.30 3.43 21.19
CA ARG A 267 8.58 4.17 20.15
C ARG A 267 9.12 3.83 18.74
N GLY A 268 10.44 3.84 18.58
CA GLY A 268 11.08 3.63 17.28
C GLY A 268 11.05 2.19 16.77
N THR A 269 10.97 1.19 17.65
CA THR A 269 11.19 -0.23 17.26
C THR A 269 10.06 -1.19 17.64
N ILE A 270 9.21 -0.85 18.60
CA ILE A 270 8.10 -1.70 19.06
C ILE A 270 6.78 -1.03 18.68
N GLU A 271 6.56 0.20 19.14
CA GLU A 271 5.35 0.98 18.83
C GLU A 271 5.19 1.14 17.32
N SER A 272 6.27 1.50 16.60
CA SER A 272 6.28 1.64 15.13
C SER A 272 5.83 0.36 14.39
N ILE A 273 6.13 -0.82 14.93
CA ILE A 273 5.70 -2.09 14.33
C ILE A 273 4.22 -2.33 14.57
N VAL A 274 3.75 -2.17 15.82
CA VAL A 274 2.36 -2.47 16.18
C VAL A 274 1.38 -1.39 15.72
N SER A 275 1.86 -0.17 15.46
CA SER A 275 1.08 0.96 14.92
C SER A 275 1.15 1.08 13.39
N SER A 276 1.90 0.20 12.72
CA SER A 276 2.00 0.18 11.26
C SER A 276 0.64 -0.07 10.61
N CYS A 277 0.18 0.87 9.80
CA CYS A 277 -1.13 0.87 9.14
C CYS A 277 -2.31 0.62 10.11
N ILE A 278 -2.20 1.01 11.38
CA ILE A 278 -3.15 0.63 12.43
C ILE A 278 -4.57 1.13 12.17
N THR A 279 -4.73 2.22 11.42
CA THR A 279 -6.04 2.80 11.09
C THR A 279 -6.83 1.92 10.13
N ALA A 280 -6.17 1.15 9.28
CA ALA A 280 -6.84 0.24 8.35
C ALA A 280 -7.40 -1.05 8.98
N TRP A 281 -6.79 -1.56 10.08
CA TRP A 281 -7.08 -2.92 10.56
C TRP A 281 -7.51 -3.03 12.02
N PHE A 282 -7.08 -2.11 12.90
CA PHE A 282 -7.29 -2.29 14.35
C PHE A 282 -8.76 -2.20 14.76
N GLY A 283 -9.55 -1.36 14.08
CA GLY A 283 -11.00 -1.25 14.28
C GLY A 283 -11.71 -2.60 14.12
N ASN A 284 -11.23 -3.45 13.21
CA ASN A 284 -11.81 -4.76 12.90
C ASN A 284 -11.13 -5.93 13.65
N CYS A 285 -10.23 -5.65 14.59
CA CYS A 285 -9.63 -6.70 15.43
C CYS A 285 -10.62 -7.26 16.45
N THR A 286 -10.50 -8.58 16.69
CA THR A 286 -11.22 -9.24 17.79
C THR A 286 -10.76 -8.72 19.15
N ILE A 287 -11.58 -8.94 20.20
CA ILE A 287 -11.21 -8.62 21.58
C ILE A 287 -9.90 -9.34 21.99
N SER A 288 -9.71 -10.58 21.53
CA SER A 288 -8.50 -11.38 21.79
C SER A 288 -7.25 -10.74 21.16
N ASP A 289 -7.37 -10.30 19.90
CA ASP A 289 -6.30 -9.61 19.18
C ASP A 289 -5.89 -8.31 19.89
N ARG A 290 -6.89 -7.48 20.24
CA ARG A 290 -6.65 -6.22 20.96
C ARG A 290 -5.98 -6.46 22.31
N LYS A 291 -6.43 -7.47 23.08
CA LYS A 291 -5.78 -7.86 24.35
C LYS A 291 -4.34 -8.30 24.15
N THR A 292 -4.05 -9.04 23.07
CA THR A 292 -2.70 -9.51 22.76
C THR A 292 -1.75 -8.35 22.47
N LEU A 293 -2.18 -7.38 21.66
CA LEU A 293 -1.40 -6.17 21.39
C LEU A 293 -1.20 -5.32 22.66
N GLN A 294 -2.25 -5.16 23.47
CA GLN A 294 -2.16 -4.40 24.73
C GLN A 294 -1.17 -5.04 25.72
N ARG A 295 -1.01 -6.37 25.72
CA ARG A 295 0.00 -7.06 26.54
C ARG A 295 1.43 -6.67 26.17
N ILE A 296 1.70 -6.40 24.89
CA ILE A 296 3.02 -5.92 24.43
C ILE A 296 3.33 -4.56 25.05
N VAL A 297 2.38 -3.63 24.96
CA VAL A 297 2.49 -2.28 25.55
C VAL A 297 2.73 -2.38 27.07
N ARG A 298 1.89 -3.16 27.78
CA ARG A 298 2.03 -3.37 29.23
C ARG A 298 3.37 -4.00 29.62
N THR A 299 3.92 -4.86 28.78
CA THR A 299 5.23 -5.48 29.02
C THR A 299 6.35 -4.45 28.87
N ALA A 300 6.30 -3.60 27.84
CA ALA A 300 7.25 -2.52 27.65
C ALA A 300 7.18 -1.52 28.81
N GLU A 301 5.98 -1.09 29.21
CA GLU A 301 5.75 -0.19 30.35
C GLU A 301 6.40 -0.71 31.64
N LYS A 302 6.22 -2.00 31.96
CA LYS A 302 6.87 -2.64 33.12
C LYS A 302 8.39 -2.64 33.03
N ILE A 303 8.96 -2.85 31.85
CA ILE A 303 10.42 -2.86 31.64
C ILE A 303 11.00 -1.45 31.81
N ILE A 304 10.31 -0.45 31.25
CA ILE A 304 10.76 0.95 31.21
C ILE A 304 10.50 1.65 32.55
N ARG A 305 9.44 1.25 33.26
CA ARG A 305 8.90 1.89 34.47
C ARG A 305 8.37 3.31 34.21
N VAL A 306 7.75 3.50 33.05
CA VAL A 306 7.09 4.75 32.65
C VAL A 306 5.77 4.38 31.98
N SER A 307 4.71 5.12 32.28
CA SER A 307 3.40 4.93 31.64
C SER A 307 3.50 5.16 30.13
N LEU A 308 2.92 4.23 29.37
CA LEU A 308 2.87 4.29 27.91
C LEU A 308 1.40 4.40 27.46
N PRO A 309 1.11 5.12 26.36
CA PRO A 309 -0.23 5.13 25.78
C PRO A 309 -0.70 3.71 25.49
N SER A 310 -1.98 3.42 25.76
CA SER A 310 -2.55 2.12 25.41
C SER A 310 -2.57 1.93 23.89
N ILE A 311 -2.73 0.69 23.42
CA ILE A 311 -2.85 0.45 21.98
C ILE A 311 -4.09 1.14 21.38
N MET A 312 -5.15 1.28 22.18
CA MET A 312 -6.35 2.01 21.80
C MET A 312 -6.06 3.51 21.67
N ASP A 313 -5.29 4.10 22.59
CA ASP A 313 -4.93 5.53 22.53
C ASP A 313 -4.08 5.83 21.28
N ILE A 314 -3.15 4.93 20.96
CA ILE A 314 -2.32 5.00 19.74
C ILE A 314 -3.21 4.94 18.50
N TYR A 315 -4.13 3.99 18.43
CA TYR A 315 -5.09 3.86 17.33
C TYR A 315 -5.93 5.14 17.17
N THR A 316 -6.60 5.59 18.25
CA THR A 316 -7.43 6.80 18.22
C THR A 316 -6.65 8.03 17.78
N THR A 317 -5.42 8.19 18.29
CA THR A 317 -4.53 9.30 17.88
C THR A 317 -4.21 9.25 16.39
N HIS A 318 -3.94 8.05 15.85
CA HIS A 318 -3.69 7.87 14.42
C HIS A 318 -4.94 8.15 13.58
N CYS A 319 -6.13 7.68 13.99
CA CYS A 319 -7.38 7.98 13.32
C CYS A 319 -7.63 9.49 13.23
N ILE A 320 -7.48 10.22 14.35
CA ILE A 320 -7.69 11.67 14.39
C ILE A 320 -6.72 12.39 13.47
N ARG A 321 -5.42 12.07 13.56
CA ARG A 321 -4.40 12.67 12.65
C ARG A 321 -4.72 12.38 11.19
N LYS A 322 -5.19 11.17 10.90
CA LYS A 322 -5.54 10.76 9.55
C LYS A 322 -6.76 11.54 9.04
N ALA A 323 -7.81 11.66 9.84
CA ALA A 323 -8.99 12.43 9.52
C ALA A 323 -8.65 13.89 9.22
N HIS A 324 -7.84 14.55 10.06
CA HIS A 324 -7.36 15.91 9.78
C HIS A 324 -6.59 16.00 8.46
N SER A 325 -5.66 15.06 8.21
CA SER A 325 -4.90 15.03 6.97
C SER A 325 -5.77 14.84 5.71
N ILE A 326 -6.92 14.16 5.83
CA ILE A 326 -7.86 13.97 4.72
C ILE A 326 -8.69 15.24 4.51
N VAL A 327 -9.20 15.84 5.59
CA VAL A 327 -10.01 17.07 5.54
C VAL A 327 -9.21 18.24 4.94
N ASP A 328 -7.92 18.33 5.29
CA ASP A 328 -7.05 19.39 4.80
C ASP A 328 -6.60 19.17 3.34
N ASP A 329 -6.80 17.97 2.76
CA ASP A 329 -6.36 17.61 1.41
C ASP A 329 -7.52 17.50 0.41
N HIS A 330 -7.70 18.55 -0.39
CA HIS A 330 -8.77 18.65 -1.39
C HIS A 330 -8.55 17.71 -2.60
N THR A 331 -7.37 17.08 -2.70
CA THR A 331 -7.04 16.11 -3.76
C THR A 331 -7.13 14.66 -3.26
N HIS A 332 -7.49 14.46 -2.00
CA HIS A 332 -7.72 13.13 -1.46
C HIS A 332 -8.89 12.47 -2.19
N THR A 333 -8.82 11.16 -2.42
CA THR A 333 -9.87 10.40 -3.12
C THR A 333 -11.03 10.02 -2.19
N SER A 334 -10.74 9.93 -0.89
CA SER A 334 -11.70 9.66 0.21
C SER A 334 -12.88 10.67 0.37
N PRO A 335 -12.74 11.99 0.19
CA PRO A 335 -13.85 12.95 0.27
C PRO A 335 -15.00 12.64 -0.70
N SER A 336 -14.72 12.14 -1.91
CA SER A 336 -15.76 11.71 -2.86
C SER A 336 -16.48 10.41 -2.45
N TYR A 337 -15.88 9.59 -1.57
CA TYR A 337 -16.52 8.39 -1.02
C TYR A 337 -17.33 8.66 0.26
N HIS A 338 -17.02 9.73 1.00
CA HIS A 338 -17.70 10.08 2.25
C HIS A 338 -18.92 11.01 2.07
N GLN A 339 -19.15 11.55 0.87
CA GLN A 339 -20.34 12.36 0.58
C GLN A 339 -21.62 11.53 0.41
N GLU A 340 -21.52 10.22 0.17
CA GLU A 340 -22.70 9.34 0.03
C GLU A 340 -23.09 8.59 1.31
N ASN A 341 -22.17 8.33 2.25
CA ASN A 341 -22.47 7.57 3.47
C ASN A 341 -21.97 8.29 4.73
N GLY A 342 -22.90 9.03 5.36
CA GLY A 342 -22.66 9.68 6.65
C GLY A 342 -22.31 8.69 7.76
N SER A 343 -21.40 9.12 8.64
CA SER A 343 -21.15 8.62 10.01
C SER A 343 -20.60 7.21 10.26
N GLU A 344 -20.61 6.25 9.34
CA GLU A 344 -20.22 4.85 9.69
C GLU A 344 -18.75 4.48 9.40
N ALA A 345 -18.02 5.24 8.60
CA ALA A 345 -16.71 4.81 8.09
C ALA A 345 -15.55 4.79 9.12
N PHE A 346 -15.74 5.34 10.32
CA PHE A 346 -14.64 5.47 11.29
C PHE A 346 -14.72 4.55 12.52
N GLY A 347 -15.77 3.75 12.67
CA GLY A 347 -15.91 2.87 13.85
C GLY A 347 -15.69 3.61 15.18
N LEU A 348 -16.02 4.91 15.22
CA LEU A 348 -15.99 5.69 16.44
C LEU A 348 -17.14 5.17 17.32
N PRO A 349 -16.90 4.90 18.61
CA PRO A 349 -17.98 4.51 19.50
C PRO A 349 -19.05 5.61 19.47
N HIS A 350 -20.30 5.20 19.27
CA HIS A 350 -21.48 6.05 19.43
C HIS A 350 -21.54 6.55 20.88
N GLN A 351 -20.92 7.69 21.15
CA GLN A 351 -21.27 8.60 22.22
C GLN A 351 -20.66 9.98 21.89
N ASP A 352 -21.57 10.93 21.68
CA ASP A 352 -21.36 12.37 21.65
C ASP A 352 -20.66 12.97 20.42
N CYS A 353 -21.34 12.92 19.28
CA CYS A 353 -21.23 13.94 18.24
C CYS A 353 -22.56 14.68 18.09
N VAL A 354 -22.89 15.53 19.07
CA VAL A 354 -23.89 16.59 18.87
C VAL A 354 -23.19 17.76 18.21
N PHE A 355 -23.11 17.76 16.87
CA PHE A 355 -22.83 18.99 16.13
C PHE A 355 -24.11 19.83 16.11
N SER A 356 -24.16 20.81 17.00
CA SER A 356 -25.20 21.83 17.05
C SER A 356 -25.31 22.53 15.69
N ARG A 357 -26.45 22.36 15.01
CA ARG A 357 -26.84 23.22 13.89
C ARG A 357 -27.07 24.63 14.42
N LYS A 358 -26.31 25.62 13.93
CA LYS A 358 -26.72 27.02 14.01
C LYS A 358 -28.00 27.21 13.20
N PRO A 359 -29.05 27.87 13.71
CA PRO A 359 -30.19 28.25 12.90
C PRO A 359 -29.79 29.40 11.96
N SER A 360 -30.08 29.22 10.67
CA SER A 360 -30.14 30.30 9.68
C SER A 360 -31.30 31.22 10.04
N GLY A 361 -31.01 32.51 10.21
CA GLY A 361 -32.02 33.53 10.41
C GLY A 361 -32.93 33.71 9.21
N SER A 362 -34.17 34.10 9.52
CA SER A 362 -35.09 34.85 8.66
C SER A 362 -35.55 36.05 9.47
#